data_AF-A0A9E0VZ44-F1
#
_entry.id   AF-A0A9E0VZ44-F1
#
_cell.length_a   1.000
_cell.length_b   1.000
_cell.length_c   1.000
_cell.angle_alpha   90.00
_cell.angle_beta   90.00
_cell.angle_gamma   90.00
#
_symmetry.space_group_name_H-M   'P 1'
#
loop_
_entity.id
_entity.type
_entity.pdbx_description
1 polymer ?
#
loop_
_entity_poly.entity_id
_entity_poly.type
_entity_poly.pdbx_seq_one_letter_code
_entity_poly.pdbx_strand_id
1 'polypeptide(L)'
;MLDAILLTLKLATVTTVVLLLMGIPLAWWLSRSNSWWSEVVATLVALPLVLPPTVLGFYLLILLSPTSAPGQMIESLIGFRLPFTFAGLVVGSVVYSMPFVVQPIRNAFDAMGERPMEVA
;
A
#
# COMPACT_ATOMS: atom_id res chain seq x y z
N MET A 1 9.79 -12.68 23.72
CA MET A 1 9.94 -13.22 22.34
C MET A 1 8.60 -13.60 21.74
N LEU A 2 7.75 -14.36 22.44
CA LEU A 2 6.39 -14.68 21.98
C LEU A 2 5.56 -13.43 21.61
N ASP A 3 5.62 -12.36 22.41
CA ASP A 3 4.87 -11.13 22.11
C ASP A 3 5.29 -10.47 20.78
N ALA A 4 6.59 -10.49 20.46
CA ALA A 4 7.10 -9.95 19.21
C ALA A 4 6.66 -10.80 18.01
N ILE A 5 6.63 -12.13 18.17
CA ILE A 5 6.12 -13.06 17.15
C ILE A 5 4.62 -12.82 16.92
N LEU A 6 3.83 -12.72 17.99
CA LEU A 6 2.40 -12.45 17.91
C LEU A 6 2.11 -11.09 17.27
N LEU A 7 2.86 -10.05 17.64
CA LEU A 7 2.73 -8.73 17.03
C LEU A 7 3.04 -8.77 15.53
N THR A 8 4.11 -9.46 15.15
CA THR A 8 4.51 -9.60 13.74
C THR A 8 3.48 -10.38 12.95
N LEU A 9 2.96 -11.48 13.50
CA LEU A 9 1.91 -12.28 12.87
C LEU A 9 0.64 -11.46 12.69
N LYS A 10 0.20 -10.75 13.73
CA LYS A 10 -0.96 -9.85 13.69
C LYS A 10 -0.78 -8.76 12.64
N LEU A 11 0.40 -8.12 12.61
CA LEU A 11 0.73 -7.09 11.63
C LEU A 11 0.68 -7.66 10.21
N ALA A 12 1.36 -8.78 9.97
CA ALA A 12 1.39 -9.43 8.66
C ALA A 12 -0.02 -9.79 8.17
N THR A 13 -0.84 -10.43 9.01
CA THR A 13 -2.22 -10.79 8.64
C THR A 13 -3.05 -9.56 8.28
N VAL A 14 -3.01 -8.51 9.11
CA VAL A 14 -3.77 -7.27 8.85
C VAL A 14 -3.29 -6.59 7.56
N THR A 15 -1.98 -6.43 7.40
CA THR A 15 -1.38 -5.82 6.22
C THR A 15 -1.72 -6.61 4.95
N THR A 16 -1.63 -7.95 4.97
CA THR A 16 -1.99 -8.79 3.82
C THR A 16 -3.45 -8.62 3.42
N VAL A 17 -4.39 -8.66 4.38
CA VAL A 17 -5.82 -8.47 4.06
C VAL A 17 -6.05 -7.09 3.44
N VAL A 18 -5.49 -6.04 4.03
CA VAL A 18 -5.61 -4.67 3.52
C VAL A 18 -5.02 -4.54 2.11
N LEU A 19 -3.84 -5.13 1.87
CA LEU A 19 -3.18 -5.13 0.57
C LEU A 19 -3.96 -5.90 -0.49
N LEU A 20 -4.59 -7.02 -0.16
CA LEU A 20 -5.41 -7.76 -1.13
C LEU A 20 -6.68 -6.98 -1.47
N LEU A 21 -7.37 -6.43 -0.47
CA LEU A 21 -8.59 -5.65 -0.68
C LEU A 21 -8.35 -4.40 -1.53
N MET A 22 -7.21 -3.74 -1.39
CA MET A 22 -6.89 -2.53 -2.18
C MET A 22 -6.09 -2.84 -3.45
N GLY A 23 -5.14 -3.77 -3.38
CA GLY A 23 -4.19 -4.07 -4.45
C GLY A 23 -4.82 -4.85 -5.60
N ILE A 24 -5.78 -5.74 -5.35
CA ILE A 24 -6.50 -6.45 -6.41
C ILE A 24 -7.30 -5.49 -7.31
N PRO A 25 -8.21 -4.65 -6.79
CA PRO A 25 -8.98 -3.73 -7.64
C PRO A 25 -8.07 -2.69 -8.30
N LEU A 26 -7.01 -2.24 -7.61
CA LEU A 26 -6.04 -1.31 -8.17
C LEU A 26 -5.27 -1.93 -9.34
N ALA A 27 -4.77 -3.15 -9.20
CA ALA A 27 -4.06 -3.87 -10.24
C ALA A 27 -4.96 -4.18 -11.45
N TRP A 28 -6.22 -4.54 -11.20
CA TRP A 28 -7.22 -4.75 -12.25
C TRP A 28 -7.49 -3.46 -13.03
N TRP A 29 -7.69 -2.34 -12.33
CA TRP A 29 -7.91 -1.04 -12.97
C TRP A 29 -6.68 -0.58 -13.77
N LEU A 30 -5.47 -0.76 -13.22
CA LEU A 30 -4.20 -0.44 -13.89
C LEU A 30 -3.94 -1.30 -15.13
N SER A 31 -4.36 -2.56 -15.12
CA SER A 31 -4.26 -3.48 -16.27
C SER A 31 -5.19 -3.05 -17.41
N ARG A 32 -6.41 -2.61 -17.09
CA ARG A 32 -7.41 -2.26 -18.12
C ARG A 32 -7.35 -0.81 -18.61
N SER A 33 -6.80 0.10 -17.81
CA SER A 33 -6.84 1.54 -18.09
C SER A 33 -5.62 2.00 -18.91
N ASN A 34 -5.87 2.53 -20.10
CA ASN A 34 -4.89 3.24 -20.95
C ASN A 34 -4.84 4.76 -20.70
N SER A 35 -5.40 5.24 -19.60
CA SER A 35 -5.42 6.68 -19.27
C SER A 35 -4.08 7.15 -18.70
N TRP A 36 -3.71 8.42 -18.95
CA TRP A 36 -2.55 9.06 -18.31
C TRP A 36 -2.57 8.98 -16.77
N TRP A 37 -3.77 8.99 -16.16
CA TRP A 37 -3.92 8.80 -14.71
C TRP A 37 -3.50 7.41 -14.23
N SER A 38 -3.67 6.37 -15.07
CA SER A 38 -3.20 5.01 -14.78
C SER A 38 -1.68 4.99 -14.65
N GLU A 39 -0.98 5.73 -15.52
CA GLU A 39 0.49 5.84 -15.52
C GLU A 39 1.02 6.60 -14.29
N VAL A 40 0.36 7.69 -13.90
CA VAL A 40 0.68 8.42 -12.66
C VAL A 40 0.51 7.52 -11.44
N VAL A 41 -0.60 6.80 -11.34
CA VAL A 41 -0.86 5.89 -10.21
C VAL A 41 0.12 4.72 -10.22
N ALA A 42 0.42 4.13 -11.38
CA ALA A 42 1.44 3.08 -11.49
C ALA A 42 2.81 3.56 -11.00
N THR A 43 3.17 4.80 -11.31
CA THR A 43 4.41 5.43 -10.84
C THR A 43 4.39 5.57 -9.33
N LEU A 44 3.30 6.11 -8.75
CA LEU A 44 3.13 6.23 -7.29
C LEU A 44 3.25 4.90 -6.57
N VAL A 45 2.64 3.84 -7.12
CA VAL A 45 2.72 2.47 -6.58
C VAL A 45 4.15 1.94 -6.64
N ALA A 46 4.92 2.31 -7.67
CA ALA A 46 6.31 1.86 -7.85
C ALA A 46 7.34 2.70 -7.06
N LEU A 47 7.00 3.92 -6.61
CA LEU A 47 7.89 4.79 -5.84
C LEU A 47 8.61 4.09 -4.67
N PRO A 48 7.95 3.22 -3.86
CA PRO A 48 8.61 2.53 -2.77
C PRO A 48 9.77 1.62 -3.19
N LEU A 49 9.80 1.15 -4.44
CA LEU A 49 10.89 0.33 -4.97
C LEU A 49 12.13 1.15 -5.30
N VAL A 50 11.94 2.43 -5.66
CA VAL A 50 13.03 3.32 -6.08
C VAL A 50 13.70 3.98 -4.88
N LEU A 51 12.95 4.17 -3.80
CA LEU A 51 13.44 4.79 -2.57
C LEU A 51 14.15 3.77 -1.67
N PRO A 52 15.30 4.12 -1.06
CA PRO A 52 15.87 3.31 0.00
C PRO A 52 14.88 3.15 1.17
N PRO A 53 14.77 1.97 1.80
CA PRO A 53 13.76 1.69 2.83
C PRO A 53 13.88 2.64 4.04
N THR A 54 15.11 3.04 4.39
CA THR A 54 15.37 3.99 5.47
C THR A 54 14.83 5.39 5.15
N VAL A 55 14.97 5.85 3.90
CA VAL A 55 14.49 7.17 3.46
C VAL A 55 12.96 7.16 3.40
N LEU A 56 12.37 6.07 2.92
CA LEU A 56 10.92 5.88 2.93
C LEU A 56 10.36 5.95 4.35
N GLY A 57 10.98 5.26 5.30
CA GLY A 57 10.58 5.32 6.72
C GLY A 57 10.65 6.74 7.27
N PHE A 58 11.72 7.48 6.98
CA PHE A 58 11.86 8.88 7.41
C PHE A 58 10.79 9.80 6.81
N TYR A 59 10.49 9.68 5.52
CA TYR A 59 9.44 10.48 4.89
C TYR A 59 8.05 10.14 5.42
N LEU A 60 7.77 8.87 5.70
CA LEU A 60 6.52 8.49 6.37
C LEU A 60 6.42 9.10 7.77
N LEU A 61 7.51 9.12 8.54
CA LEU A 61 7.50 9.78 9.86
C LEU A 61 7.22 11.28 9.77
N ILE A 62 7.80 11.98 8.78
CA ILE A 62 7.51 13.40 8.55
C ILE A 62 6.05 13.60 8.12
N LEU A 63 5.58 12.80 7.15
CA LEU A 63 4.25 12.92 6.59
C LEU A 63 3.15 12.62 7.62
N LEU A 64 3.40 11.65 8.50
CA LEU A 64 2.48 11.25 9.56
C LEU A 64 2.72 12.00 10.89
N SER A 65 3.70 12.91 10.92
CA SER A 65 3.99 13.73 12.11
C SER A 65 2.82 14.67 12.42
N PRO A 66 2.44 14.85 13.69
CA PRO A 66 1.46 15.87 14.12
C PRO A 66 1.82 17.30 13.71
N THR A 67 3.08 17.55 13.35
CA THR A 67 3.55 18.88 12.92
C THR A 67 3.35 19.13 11.43
N SER A 68 3.02 18.12 10.63
CA SER A 68 2.77 18.27 9.20
C SER A 68 1.26 18.39 8.93
N ALA A 69 0.88 19.13 7.88
CA ALA A 69 -0.52 19.31 7.53
C ALA A 69 -1.27 17.98 7.27
N PRO A 70 -0.68 16.99 6.57
CA PRO A 70 -1.31 15.68 6.40
C PRO A 70 -1.44 14.92 7.73
N GLY A 71 -0.41 14.94 8.58
CA GLY A 71 -0.44 14.28 9.88
C GLY A 71 -1.50 14.87 10.82
N GLN A 72 -1.69 16.19 10.83
CA GLN A 72 -2.75 16.87 11.59
C GLN A 72 -4.14 16.49 11.11
N MET A 73 -4.35 16.44 9.79
CA MET A 73 -5.63 16.03 9.22
C MET A 73 -5.96 14.58 9.57
N ILE A 74 -4.95 13.71 9.55
CA ILE A 74 -5.11 12.31 9.92
C ILE A 74 -5.40 12.19 11.43
N GLU A 75 -4.67 12.91 12.28
CA GLU A 75 -4.90 12.90 13.74
C GLU A 75 -6.30 13.42 14.09
N SER A 76 -6.82 14.43 13.37
CA SER A 76 -8.18 14.94 13.60
C SER A 76 -9.29 13.99 13.14
N LEU A 77 -9.04 13.17 12.10
CA LEU A 77 -9.99 12.19 11.60
C LEU A 77 -10.03 10.91 12.45
N ILE A 78 -8.87 10.40 12.85
CA ILE A 78 -8.75 9.10 13.53
C ILE A 78 -8.67 9.28 15.07
N GLY A 79 -8.37 10.49 15.55
CA GLY A 79 -8.33 10.84 16.98
C GLY A 79 -7.05 10.42 17.71
N PHE A 80 -6.06 9.86 17.01
CA PHE A 80 -4.78 9.48 17.58
C PHE A 80 -3.62 9.62 16.58
N ARG A 81 -2.39 9.66 17.11
CA ARG A 81 -1.15 9.81 16.33
C ARG A 81 -0.74 8.49 15.72
N LEU A 82 -0.37 8.48 14.43
CA LEU A 82 0.12 7.29 13.76
C LEU A 82 1.57 6.90 14.09
N PRO A 83 2.55 7.83 14.21
CA PRO A 83 3.93 7.46 14.50
C PRO A 83 4.05 6.61 15.76
N PHE A 84 4.84 5.53 15.67
CA PHE A 84 5.08 4.59 16.78
C PHE A 84 3.83 3.85 17.30
N THR A 85 2.77 3.72 16.49
CA THR A 85 1.58 2.92 16.82
C THR A 85 1.41 1.72 15.90
N PHE A 86 0.58 0.76 16.31
CA PHE A 86 0.23 -0.39 15.46
C PHE A 86 -0.37 0.04 14.12
N ALA A 87 -1.24 1.05 14.11
CA ALA A 87 -1.81 1.57 12.87
C ALA A 87 -0.73 2.21 11.98
N GLY A 88 0.23 2.94 12.57
CA GLY A 88 1.39 3.45 11.83
C GLY A 88 2.26 2.35 11.22
N LEU A 89 2.46 1.24 11.95
CA LEU A 89 3.14 0.05 11.40
C LEU A 89 2.37 -0.51 10.21
N VAL A 90 1.05 -0.67 10.31
CA VAL A 90 0.21 -1.17 9.21
C VAL A 90 0.33 -0.24 7.99
N VAL A 91 0.22 1.08 8.17
CA VAL A 91 0.34 2.06 7.08
C VAL A 91 1.71 1.96 6.41
N GLY A 92 2.79 1.94 7.20
CA GLY A 92 4.14 1.81 6.65
C GLY A 92 4.36 0.51 5.90
N SER A 93 3.89 -0.61 6.46
CA SER A 93 3.95 -1.92 5.82
C SER A 93 3.15 -1.96 4.52
N VAL A 94 1.97 -1.34 4.46
CA VAL A 94 1.17 -1.24 3.25
C VAL A 94 1.89 -0.44 2.18
N VAL A 95 2.38 0.77 2.50
CA VAL A 95 3.10 1.63 1.53
C VAL A 95 4.32 0.91 0.97
N TYR A 96 5.12 0.29 1.83
CA TYR A 96 6.30 -0.46 1.39
C TYR A 96 5.95 -1.70 0.55
N SER A 97 4.91 -2.44 0.94
CA SER A 97 4.58 -3.74 0.32
C SER A 97 3.67 -3.63 -0.90
N MET A 98 3.03 -2.48 -1.12
CA MET A 98 2.12 -2.21 -2.24
C MET A 98 2.67 -2.63 -3.61
N PRO A 99 3.89 -2.24 -4.04
CA PRO A 99 4.41 -2.63 -5.34
C PRO A 99 4.52 -4.15 -5.52
N PHE A 100 4.85 -4.87 -4.44
CA PHE A 100 5.02 -6.32 -4.46
C PHE A 100 3.70 -7.08 -4.58
N VAL A 101 2.57 -6.46 -4.24
CA VAL A 101 1.24 -7.04 -4.43
C VAL A 101 0.64 -6.60 -5.77
N VAL A 102 0.74 -5.33 -6.11
CA VAL A 102 0.10 -4.78 -7.32
C VAL A 102 0.76 -5.29 -8.59
N GLN A 103 2.11 -5.32 -8.67
CA GLN A 103 2.78 -5.69 -9.92
C GLN A 103 2.53 -7.14 -10.34
N PRO A 104 2.67 -8.15 -9.47
CA PRO A 104 2.39 -9.54 -9.87
C PRO A 104 0.93 -9.75 -10.28
N ILE A 105 -0.01 -9.14 -9.55
CA ILE A 105 -1.44 -9.25 -9.86
C ILE A 105 -1.75 -8.58 -11.20
N ARG A 106 -1.18 -7.40 -11.46
CA ARG A 106 -1.33 -6.69 -12.74
C ARG A 106 -0.78 -7.55 -13.88
N ASN A 107 0.42 -8.10 -13.73
CA ASN A 107 1.02 -8.97 -14.74
C ASN A 107 0.17 -10.22 -15.01
N ALA A 108 -0.47 -10.78 -13.97
CA ALA A 108 -1.39 -11.90 -14.14
C ALA A 108 -2.65 -11.49 -14.92
N PHE A 109 -3.23 -10.32 -14.64
CA PHE A 109 -4.36 -9.79 -15.42
C PHE A 109 -3.98 -9.50 -16.88
N ASP A 110 -2.81 -8.89 -17.11
CA ASP A 110 -2.30 -8.60 -18.44
C ASP A 110 -2.05 -9.91 -19.24
N ALA A 111 -1.51 -10.95 -18.59
CA ALA A 111 -1.25 -12.25 -19.21
C ALA A 111 -2.52 -13.04 -19.57
N MET A 112 -3.62 -12.84 -18.82
CA MET A 112 -4.92 -13.47 -19.11
C MET A 112 -5.60 -12.86 -20.35
N GLY A 113 -5.22 -11.63 -20.75
CA GLY A 113 -5.83 -10.91 -21.85
C GLY A 113 -7.32 -10.59 -21.63
N GLU A 114 -7.98 -10.00 -22.64
CA GLU A 114 -9.39 -9.59 -22.53
C GLU A 114 -10.40 -10.75 -22.66
N ARG A 115 -9.94 -11.97 -22.98
CA ARG A 115 -10.77 -13.07 -23.51
C ARG A 115 -11.40 -14.09 -22.53
N PRO A 116 -11.15 -14.14 -21.20
CA PRO A 116 -11.87 -15.10 -20.36
C PRO A 116 -13.28 -14.65 -19.93
N MET A 117 -13.66 -13.37 -20.15
CA MET A 117 -14.88 -12.78 -19.58
C MET A 117 -16.07 -12.67 -20.56
N GLU A 118 -15.88 -12.94 -21.85
CA GLU A 118 -16.99 -12.93 -22.83
C GLU A 118 -17.80 -14.25 -22.85
N VAL A 119 -17.39 -15.24 -22.05
CA VAL A 119 -17.96 -16.60 -22.05
C VAL A 119 -18.55 -17.05 -20.72
N ALA A 120 -18.60 -16.16 -19.71
CA ALA A 120 -19.18 -16.43 -18.38
C ALA A 120 -20.51 -15.70 -18.18
#